data_AF-A0A194S5G0-F1
#
_entry.id   AF-A0A194S5G0-F1
#
_cell.length_a   1.000
_cell.length_b   1.000
_cell.length_c   1.000
_cell.angle_alpha   90.00
_cell.angle_beta   90.00
_cell.angle_gamma   90.00
#
_symmetry.space_group_name_H-M   'P 1'
#
loop_
_entity.id
_entity.type
_entity.pdbx_description
1 polymer ?
#
loop_
_entity_poly.entity_id
_entity_poly.type
_entity_poly.pdbx_seq_one_letter_code
_entity_poly.pdbx_strand_id
1 'polypeptide(L)'
;MGIGIAYVAAKTAGVQVVLSDRSQQQLTKGLQFVDSLLGKEVKKGRLNNEEASRVRGRISAAGDSVEQGAFGEVDLVVEAVAESLPIKQAIFGSLATHLPPHAILASNTSSISLSTLAASAVNSKTGESRARQVVGFHFFNPVPVMKLVELIPALQTDSSVLDVARGFAERMGKTVTLSADTPGFISNRLLMPFINEAIITLETGIASKEDIDTTLKLGMAHPMGPLQLADFIGLDTCLSIMKVLQDETGDSKYRPAVLLGRMVAAGYHGKKTGRGFYSYTAPPAPPPRKLTAEEGNENPYGDSEGDVDVGLGRLLLKDQGAQSKVKSK
;
A
#
# COMPACT_ATOMS: atom_id res chain seq x y z
N MET A 1 1.10 1.47 5.23
CA MET A 1 2.11 1.87 4.22
C MET A 1 3.10 2.96 4.68
N GLY A 2 2.62 4.10 5.22
CA GLY A 2 3.47 5.29 5.51
C GLY A 2 4.78 5.04 6.27
N ILE A 3 4.77 4.25 7.35
CA ILE A 3 5.98 3.92 8.12
C ILE A 3 7.04 3.18 7.28
N GLY A 4 6.61 2.30 6.38
CA GLY A 4 7.50 1.58 5.48
C GLY A 4 8.19 2.52 4.50
N ILE A 5 7.44 3.48 3.95
CA ILE A 5 7.96 4.52 3.05
C ILE A 5 8.96 5.39 3.82
N ALA A 6 8.58 5.91 4.99
CA ALA A 6 9.43 6.73 5.84
C ALA A 6 10.75 6.04 6.21
N TYR A 7 10.68 4.76 6.63
CA TYR A 7 11.86 3.97 6.94
C TYR A 7 12.82 3.84 5.75
N VAL A 8 12.30 3.51 4.56
CA VAL A 8 13.13 3.35 3.36
C VAL A 8 13.70 4.70 2.89
N ALA A 9 12.92 5.78 2.97
CA ALA A 9 13.37 7.12 2.63
C ALA A 9 14.52 7.57 3.55
N ALA A 10 14.38 7.37 4.87
CA ALA A 10 15.41 7.72 5.84
C ALA A 10 16.66 6.83 5.73
N LYS A 11 16.48 5.52 5.51
CA LYS A 11 17.58 4.54 5.47
C LYS A 11 18.35 4.58 4.16
N THR A 12 17.65 4.43 3.04
CA THR A 12 18.26 4.20 1.72
C THR A 12 18.45 5.51 0.98
N ALA A 13 17.42 6.37 0.93
CA ALA A 13 17.58 7.68 0.31
C ALA A 13 18.40 8.63 1.19
N GLY A 14 18.34 8.48 2.52
CA GLY A 14 19.10 9.32 3.44
C GLY A 14 18.53 10.73 3.59
N VAL A 15 17.22 10.88 3.41
CA VAL A 15 16.52 12.16 3.58
C VAL A 15 15.93 12.30 4.99
N GLN A 16 15.68 13.54 5.41
CA GLN A 16 14.89 13.84 6.59
C GLN A 16 13.41 13.51 6.32
N VAL A 17 12.74 12.89 7.28
CA VAL A 17 11.35 12.47 7.16
C VAL A 17 10.57 12.93 8.38
N VAL A 18 9.48 13.65 8.12
CA VAL A 18 8.51 14.05 9.14
C VAL A 18 7.27 13.17 8.98
N LEU A 19 6.96 12.39 10.02
CA LEU A 19 5.74 11.59 10.09
C LEU A 19 4.58 12.44 10.64
N SER A 20 3.42 12.33 10.00
CA SER A 20 2.19 12.97 10.44
C SER A 20 1.05 11.96 10.44
N ASP A 21 0.25 12.00 11.50
CA ASP A 21 -0.94 11.19 11.71
C ASP A 21 -1.80 11.90 12.77
N ARG A 22 -3.12 11.80 12.65
CA ARG A 22 -4.07 12.33 13.65
C ARG A 22 -3.95 11.64 14.99
N SER A 23 -3.50 10.38 14.99
CA SER A 23 -3.33 9.59 16.18
C SER A 23 -1.89 9.61 16.68
N GLN A 24 -1.66 10.30 17.80
CA GLN A 24 -0.39 10.24 18.51
C GLN A 24 0.01 8.81 18.91
N GLN A 25 -0.99 7.96 19.18
CA GLN A 25 -0.78 6.55 19.47
C GLN A 25 -0.22 5.80 18.24
N GLN A 26 -0.74 6.09 17.04
CA GLN A 26 -0.25 5.48 15.80
C GLN A 26 1.17 5.96 15.47
N LEU A 27 1.49 7.24 15.67
CA LEU A 27 2.86 7.75 15.54
C LEU A 27 3.83 7.02 16.46
N THR A 28 3.47 6.88 17.74
CA THR A 28 4.31 6.20 18.74
C THR A 28 4.55 4.74 18.34
N LYS A 29 3.50 4.00 17.95
CA LYS A 29 3.62 2.63 17.46
C LYS A 29 4.49 2.53 16.20
N GLY A 30 4.32 3.47 15.27
CA GLY A 30 5.10 3.55 14.05
C GLY A 30 6.59 3.74 14.31
N LEU A 31 6.94 4.65 15.22
CA LEU A 31 8.33 4.88 15.63
C LEU A 31 8.93 3.65 16.33
N GLN A 32 8.18 3.01 17.24
CA GLN A 32 8.63 1.74 17.87
C GLN A 32 8.84 0.63 16.83
N PHE A 33 8.01 0.59 15.78
CA PHE A 33 8.18 -0.36 14.68
C PHE A 33 9.45 -0.08 13.88
N VAL A 34 9.76 1.19 13.61
CA VAL A 34 11.04 1.61 13.00
C VAL A 34 12.22 1.15 13.86
N ASP A 35 12.17 1.36 15.16
CA ASP A 35 13.23 0.93 16.09
C ASP A 35 13.43 -0.60 16.04
N SER A 36 12.33 -1.35 15.96
CA SER A 36 12.37 -2.82 15.78
C SER A 36 13.01 -3.24 14.46
N LEU A 37 12.70 -2.54 13.35
CA LEU A 37 13.30 -2.81 12.04
C LEU A 37 14.81 -2.53 12.05
N LEU A 38 15.23 -1.41 12.62
CA LEU A 38 16.64 -1.06 12.75
C LEU A 38 17.39 -2.08 13.63
N GLY A 39 16.83 -2.45 14.78
CA GLY A 39 17.41 -3.49 15.64
C GLY A 39 17.55 -4.85 14.95
N LYS A 40 16.63 -5.21 14.05
CA LYS A 40 16.75 -6.43 13.22
C LYS A 40 17.88 -6.33 12.20
N GLU A 41 18.09 -5.17 11.58
CA GLU A 41 19.18 -4.97 10.62
C GLU A 41 20.54 -5.02 11.32
N VAL A 42 20.66 -4.46 12.52
CA VAL A 42 21.87 -4.56 13.36
C VAL A 42 22.15 -6.01 13.74
N LYS A 43 21.14 -6.74 14.22
CA LYS A 43 21.28 -8.18 14.55
C LYS A 43 21.69 -9.04 13.35
N LYS A 44 21.31 -8.63 12.14
CA LYS A 44 21.70 -9.29 10.88
C LYS A 44 23.05 -8.83 10.32
N GLY A 45 23.74 -7.91 11.02
CA GLY A 45 25.01 -7.33 10.57
C GLY A 45 24.90 -6.46 9.31
N ARG A 46 23.69 -6.01 8.94
CA ARG A 46 23.46 -5.16 7.77
C ARG A 46 23.69 -3.67 8.07
N LEU A 47 23.60 -3.31 9.34
CA LEU A 47 23.92 -1.98 9.88
C LEU A 47 24.73 -2.16 11.17
N ASN A 48 25.56 -1.19 11.51
CA ASN A 48 26.08 -1.02 12.86
C ASN A 48 25.16 -0.10 13.70
N ASN A 49 25.45 0.03 15.00
CA ASN A 49 24.64 0.85 15.91
C ASN A 49 24.65 2.34 15.52
N GLU A 50 25.78 2.88 15.10
CA GLU A 50 25.90 4.29 14.71
C GLU A 50 25.08 4.60 13.44
N GLU A 51 25.11 3.70 12.46
CA GLU A 51 24.27 3.78 11.26
C GLU A 51 22.80 3.71 11.60
N ALA A 52 22.39 2.79 12.47
CA ALA A 52 21.00 2.70 12.93
C ALA A 52 20.55 3.99 13.63
N SER A 53 21.39 4.55 14.52
CA SER A 53 21.13 5.82 15.19
C SER A 53 21.02 6.98 14.20
N ARG A 54 21.88 7.04 13.17
CA ARG A 54 21.80 8.07 12.10
C ARG A 54 20.50 7.96 11.31
N VAL A 55 20.08 6.75 10.94
CA VAL A 55 18.80 6.55 10.23
C VAL A 55 17.62 6.96 11.11
N ARG A 56 17.63 6.54 12.38
CA ARG A 56 16.56 6.90 13.32
C ARG A 56 16.47 8.41 13.56
N GLY A 57 17.62 9.09 13.63
CA GLY A 57 17.72 10.54 13.80
C GLY A 57 17.17 11.35 12.62
N ARG A 58 16.98 10.71 11.44
CA ARG A 58 16.32 11.35 10.30
C ARG A 58 14.79 11.32 10.36
N ILE A 59 14.20 10.59 11.30
CA ILE A 59 12.75 10.40 11.38
C ILE A 59 12.22 11.14 12.61
N SER A 60 11.43 12.17 12.37
CA SER A 60 10.67 12.90 13.39
C SER A 60 9.17 12.66 13.22
N ALA A 61 8.39 13.07 14.23
CA ALA A 61 6.94 13.01 14.19
C ALA A 61 6.39 14.39 14.57
N ALA A 62 5.43 14.90 13.78
CA ALA A 62 4.89 16.26 13.93
C ALA A 62 3.42 16.30 14.40
N GLY A 63 2.73 15.17 14.57
CA GLY A 63 1.29 15.14 14.89
C GLY A 63 0.41 15.51 13.69
N ASP A 64 -0.84 15.94 13.94
CA ASP A 64 -1.75 16.52 12.93
C ASP A 64 -1.51 18.02 12.84
N SER A 65 -0.74 18.45 11.85
CA SER A 65 -0.14 19.78 11.93
C SER A 65 0.21 20.37 10.57
N VAL A 66 -0.46 19.91 9.51
CA VAL A 66 -0.38 20.54 8.17
C VAL A 66 -0.74 22.01 8.29
N GLU A 67 -1.82 22.30 9.02
CA GLU A 67 -2.34 23.66 9.20
C GLU A 67 -1.48 24.54 10.12
N GLN A 68 -0.71 23.92 11.02
CA GLN A 68 0.13 24.60 12.00
C GLN A 68 1.56 24.86 11.51
N GLY A 69 1.84 24.57 10.23
CA GLY A 69 3.16 24.82 9.63
C GLY A 69 4.25 23.85 10.10
N ALA A 70 3.89 22.73 10.72
CA ALA A 70 4.86 21.78 11.28
C ALA A 70 5.66 21.01 10.22
N PHE A 71 5.28 21.14 8.95
CA PHE A 71 6.03 20.60 7.82
C PHE A 71 7.17 21.51 7.36
N GLY A 72 7.25 22.78 7.81
CA GLY A 72 8.35 23.68 7.43
C GLY A 72 8.59 23.77 5.91
N GLU A 73 9.86 23.70 5.50
CA GLU A 73 10.29 23.63 4.09
C GLU A 73 10.35 22.18 3.59
N VAL A 74 9.19 21.54 3.42
CA VAL A 74 9.10 20.20 2.81
C VAL A 74 9.12 20.28 1.29
N ASP A 75 10.06 19.54 0.68
CA ASP A 75 10.18 19.43 -0.79
C ASP A 75 9.15 18.46 -1.41
N LEU A 76 8.77 17.40 -0.67
CA LEU A 76 7.89 16.35 -1.16
C LEU A 76 7.10 15.72 -0.01
N VAL A 77 5.79 15.60 -0.17
CA VAL A 77 4.91 14.84 0.73
C VAL A 77 4.48 13.55 0.05
N VAL A 78 4.36 12.46 0.81
CA VAL A 78 3.70 11.22 0.37
C VAL A 78 2.54 10.93 1.31
N GLU A 79 1.33 11.24 0.86
CA GLU A 79 0.10 10.86 1.53
C GLU A 79 -0.06 9.34 1.45
N ALA A 80 -0.29 8.67 2.58
CA ALA A 80 -0.44 7.21 2.67
C ALA A 80 -1.42 6.82 3.78
N VAL A 81 -2.56 7.50 3.83
CA VAL A 81 -3.70 7.24 4.71
C VAL A 81 -4.73 6.34 4.02
N ALA A 82 -5.85 6.10 4.70
CA ALA A 82 -6.96 5.26 4.21
C ALA A 82 -7.37 5.60 2.77
N GLU A 83 -7.75 4.56 2.03
CA GLU A 83 -8.02 4.62 0.59
C GLU A 83 -9.42 5.18 0.30
N SER A 84 -9.64 6.44 0.69
CA SER A 84 -10.91 7.14 0.57
C SER A 84 -10.75 8.44 -0.21
N LEU A 85 -11.47 8.57 -1.32
CA LEU A 85 -11.37 9.74 -2.19
C LEU A 85 -11.68 11.06 -1.45
N PRO A 86 -12.79 11.19 -0.69
CA PRO A 86 -13.10 12.44 0.03
C PRO A 86 -12.02 12.82 1.04
N ILE A 87 -11.46 11.84 1.76
CA ILE A 87 -10.40 12.07 2.74
C ILE A 87 -9.13 12.59 2.04
N LYS A 88 -8.71 11.91 0.97
CA LYS A 88 -7.51 12.32 0.23
C LYS A 88 -7.71 13.68 -0.44
N GLN A 89 -8.89 13.98 -0.99
CA GLN A 89 -9.18 15.31 -1.56
C GLN A 89 -9.06 16.42 -0.51
N ALA A 90 -9.61 16.21 0.69
CA ALA A 90 -9.48 17.17 1.80
C ALA A 90 -8.02 17.37 2.20
N ILE A 91 -7.24 16.29 2.28
CA ILE A 91 -5.79 16.35 2.55
C ILE A 91 -5.07 17.15 1.45
N PHE A 92 -5.32 16.88 0.18
CA PHE A 92 -4.67 17.58 -0.94
C PHE A 92 -5.01 19.07 -0.99
N GLY A 93 -6.24 19.46 -0.65
CA GLY A 93 -6.60 20.88 -0.50
C GLY A 93 -5.85 21.56 0.66
N SER A 94 -5.73 20.88 1.80
CA SER A 94 -4.95 21.37 2.94
C SER A 94 -3.46 21.50 2.60
N LEU A 95 -2.85 20.45 2.02
CA LEU A 95 -1.47 20.47 1.57
C LEU A 95 -1.20 21.60 0.57
N ALA A 96 -2.08 21.80 -0.41
CA ALA A 96 -1.95 22.86 -1.39
C ALA A 96 -1.98 24.25 -0.75
N THR A 97 -2.76 24.42 0.33
CA THR A 97 -2.92 25.68 1.06
C THR A 97 -1.72 25.99 1.97
N HIS A 98 -1.14 24.96 2.60
CA HIS A 98 -0.21 25.15 3.72
C HIS A 98 1.25 24.83 3.40
N LEU A 99 1.54 24.00 2.40
CA LEU A 99 2.92 23.70 2.02
C LEU A 99 3.52 24.77 1.10
N PRO A 100 4.85 24.95 1.09
CA PRO A 100 5.54 25.83 0.15
C PRO A 100 5.13 25.54 -1.30
N PRO A 101 5.08 26.55 -2.20
CA PRO A 101 4.62 26.36 -3.58
C PRO A 101 5.41 25.33 -4.40
N HIS A 102 6.70 25.15 -4.09
CA HIS A 102 7.58 24.19 -4.77
C HIS A 102 7.38 22.74 -4.32
N ALA A 103 6.64 22.50 -3.22
CA ALA A 103 6.48 21.16 -2.68
C ALA A 103 5.69 20.25 -3.62
N ILE A 104 6.20 19.04 -3.84
CA ILE A 104 5.52 17.99 -4.59
C ILE A 104 4.52 17.29 -3.68
N LEU A 105 3.29 17.11 -4.19
CA LEU A 105 2.18 16.52 -3.45
C LEU A 105 1.92 15.11 -3.99
N ALA A 106 2.52 14.10 -3.37
CA ALA A 106 2.36 12.72 -3.82
C ALA A 106 1.31 11.95 -3.02
N SER A 107 0.59 11.03 -3.66
CA SER A 107 -0.28 10.05 -2.98
C SER A 107 0.23 8.64 -3.24
N ASN A 108 0.34 7.83 -2.18
CA ASN A 108 0.36 6.39 -2.27
C ASN A 108 -1.07 5.87 -2.37
N THR A 109 -1.48 5.43 -3.55
CA THR A 109 -2.83 4.90 -3.84
C THR A 109 -2.71 3.67 -4.74
N SER A 110 -3.70 2.79 -4.71
CA SER A 110 -3.78 1.56 -5.53
C SER A 110 -4.82 1.66 -6.64
N SER A 111 -5.76 2.61 -6.56
CA SER A 111 -6.89 2.69 -7.48
C SER A 111 -7.54 4.07 -7.63
N ILE A 112 -7.25 5.05 -6.77
CA ILE A 112 -7.87 6.37 -6.88
C ILE A 112 -7.23 7.15 -8.03
N SER A 113 -8.04 7.76 -8.90
CA SER A 113 -7.53 8.59 -9.98
C SER A 113 -6.70 9.78 -9.46
N LEU A 114 -5.47 9.85 -9.94
CA LEU A 114 -4.56 10.96 -9.61
C LEU A 114 -5.02 12.27 -10.24
N SER A 115 -5.66 12.23 -11.41
CA SER A 115 -6.23 13.42 -12.06
C SER A 115 -7.35 14.04 -11.22
N THR A 116 -8.18 13.21 -10.58
CA THR A 116 -9.22 13.66 -9.65
C THR A 116 -8.64 14.26 -8.38
N LEU A 117 -7.60 13.64 -7.80
CA LEU A 117 -6.89 14.20 -6.63
C LEU A 117 -6.13 15.48 -6.97
N ALA A 118 -5.53 15.56 -8.16
CA ALA A 118 -4.82 16.75 -8.61
C ALA A 118 -5.77 17.95 -8.72
N ALA A 119 -7.00 17.74 -9.18
CA ALA A 119 -8.00 18.79 -9.27
C ALA A 119 -8.40 19.39 -7.91
N SER A 120 -8.31 18.63 -6.81
CA SER A 120 -8.60 19.14 -5.46
C SER A 120 -7.44 19.88 -4.80
N ALA A 121 -6.24 19.85 -5.40
CA ALA A 121 -5.07 20.56 -4.90
C ALA A 121 -5.16 22.07 -5.22
N VAL A 122 -6.11 22.77 -4.59
CA VAL A 122 -6.31 24.21 -4.73
C VAL A 122 -6.00 24.89 -3.41
N ASN A 123 -5.16 25.92 -3.46
CA ASN A 123 -4.89 26.76 -2.30
C ASN A 123 -6.16 27.54 -1.94
N SER A 124 -6.76 27.24 -0.79
CA SER A 124 -8.02 27.85 -0.37
C SER A 124 -7.92 29.35 -0.05
N LYS A 125 -6.70 29.87 0.18
CA LYS A 125 -6.45 31.29 0.49
C LYS A 125 -6.24 32.13 -0.76
N THR A 126 -5.62 31.57 -1.81
CA THR A 126 -5.26 32.31 -3.03
C THR A 126 -6.07 31.89 -4.26
N GLY A 127 -6.74 30.74 -4.22
CA GLY A 127 -7.39 30.12 -5.36
C GLY A 127 -6.42 29.47 -6.37
N GLU A 128 -5.12 29.48 -6.07
CA GLU A 128 -4.10 28.94 -6.96
C GLU A 128 -4.18 27.40 -7.04
N SER A 129 -4.25 26.86 -8.26
CA SER A 129 -4.19 25.42 -8.49
C SER A 129 -2.76 24.92 -8.43
N ARG A 130 -2.54 23.87 -7.64
CA ARG A 130 -1.31 23.11 -7.53
C ARG A 130 -1.40 21.73 -8.16
N ALA A 131 -2.39 21.51 -9.03
CA ALA A 131 -2.59 20.23 -9.72
C ALA A 131 -1.33 19.73 -10.45
N ARG A 132 -0.51 20.66 -10.96
CA ARG A 132 0.75 20.35 -11.65
C ARG A 132 1.84 19.76 -10.74
N GLN A 133 1.74 20.00 -9.43
CA GLN A 133 2.64 19.47 -8.40
C GLN A 133 2.22 18.09 -7.87
N VAL A 134 1.13 17.52 -8.38
CA VAL A 134 0.57 16.25 -7.89
C VAL A 134 1.13 15.07 -8.68
N VAL A 135 1.46 13.98 -7.99
CA VAL A 135 1.92 12.73 -8.61
C VAL A 135 1.52 11.51 -7.77
N GLY A 136 1.32 10.36 -8.39
CA GLY A 136 1.05 9.11 -7.70
C GLY A 136 2.30 8.26 -7.52
N PHE A 137 2.41 7.64 -6.35
CA PHE A 137 3.22 6.45 -6.12
C PHE A 137 2.30 5.27 -5.86
N HIS A 138 2.72 4.07 -6.26
CA HIS A 138 2.14 2.83 -5.76
C HIS A 138 3.30 1.95 -5.28
N PHE A 139 3.57 2.03 -3.98
CA PHE A 139 4.52 1.13 -3.33
C PHE A 139 3.86 -0.21 -3.06
N PHE A 140 4.65 -1.29 -3.04
CA PHE A 140 4.14 -2.63 -2.77
C PHE A 140 4.50 -3.06 -1.33
N ASN A 141 3.54 -3.65 -0.62
CA ASN A 141 3.76 -4.13 0.75
C ASN A 141 4.58 -5.43 0.76
N PRO A 142 5.56 -5.59 1.67
CA PRO A 142 6.20 -4.58 2.52
C PRO A 142 7.19 -3.73 1.76
N VAL A 143 7.04 -2.41 1.93
CA VAL A 143 7.86 -1.39 1.27
C VAL A 143 9.37 -1.63 1.44
N PRO A 144 9.91 -2.06 2.60
CA PRO A 144 11.35 -2.33 2.72
C PRO A 144 11.86 -3.53 1.91
N VAL A 145 10.98 -4.44 1.50
CA VAL A 145 11.32 -5.69 0.80
C VAL A 145 11.05 -5.59 -0.70
N MET A 146 9.92 -5.00 -1.07
CA MET A 146 9.52 -4.90 -2.47
C MET A 146 10.39 -3.91 -3.22
N LYS A 147 10.87 -4.32 -4.41
CA LYS A 147 11.83 -3.53 -5.20
C LYS A 147 11.17 -2.57 -6.18
N LEU A 148 9.88 -2.75 -6.46
CA LEU A 148 9.16 -1.96 -7.45
C LEU A 148 8.38 -0.82 -6.77
N VAL A 149 8.21 0.28 -7.50
CA VAL A 149 7.18 1.28 -7.27
C VAL A 149 6.61 1.70 -8.63
N GLU A 150 5.30 1.81 -8.75
CA GLU A 150 4.70 2.46 -9.92
C GLU A 150 4.65 3.97 -9.68
N LEU A 151 5.00 4.73 -10.70
CA LEU A 151 4.90 6.18 -10.73
C LEU A 151 3.77 6.55 -11.69
N ILE A 152 2.85 7.39 -11.23
CA ILE A 152 1.59 7.68 -11.93
C ILE A 152 1.41 9.20 -12.06
N PRO A 153 1.72 9.81 -13.21
CA PRO A 153 1.35 11.20 -13.45
C PRO A 153 -0.17 11.32 -13.55
N ALA A 154 -0.73 12.34 -12.90
CA ALA A 154 -2.03 12.87 -13.24
C ALA A 154 -1.97 13.52 -14.63
N LEU A 155 -3.13 13.76 -15.25
CA LEU A 155 -3.20 14.50 -16.52
C LEU A 155 -2.52 15.88 -16.44
N GLN A 156 -2.52 16.48 -15.25
CA GLN A 156 -2.00 17.81 -14.96
C GLN A 156 -0.52 17.84 -14.59
N THR A 157 0.09 16.70 -14.23
CA THR A 157 1.43 16.65 -13.64
C THR A 157 2.50 17.23 -14.56
N ASP A 158 3.31 18.16 -14.04
CA ASP A 158 4.46 18.68 -14.79
C ASP A 158 5.55 17.60 -14.93
N SER A 159 6.23 17.58 -16.09
CA SER A 159 7.32 16.62 -16.34
C SER A 159 8.46 16.73 -15.32
N SER A 160 8.78 17.95 -14.87
CA SER A 160 9.80 18.18 -13.84
C SER A 160 9.44 17.53 -12.50
N VAL A 161 8.16 17.54 -12.11
CA VAL A 161 7.65 16.88 -10.91
C VAL A 161 7.78 15.37 -11.04
N LEU A 162 7.47 14.83 -12.23
CA LEU A 162 7.63 13.41 -12.53
C LEU A 162 9.11 12.97 -12.45
N ASP A 163 10.02 13.79 -12.96
CA ASP A 163 11.47 13.52 -12.93
C ASP A 163 12.01 13.51 -11.49
N VAL A 164 11.62 14.48 -10.65
CA VAL A 164 12.00 14.51 -9.24
C VAL A 164 11.43 13.30 -8.49
N ALA A 165 10.15 12.97 -8.72
CA ALA A 165 9.50 11.82 -8.09
C ALA A 165 10.17 10.49 -8.49
N ARG A 166 10.56 10.34 -9.77
CA ARG A 166 11.35 9.19 -10.24
C ARG A 166 12.70 9.13 -9.53
N GLY A 167 13.45 10.22 -9.51
CA GLY A 167 14.76 10.28 -8.86
C GLY A 167 14.67 9.96 -7.36
N PHE A 168 13.62 10.43 -6.67
CA PHE A 168 13.36 10.09 -5.28
C PHE A 168 13.15 8.58 -5.07
N ALA A 169 12.28 7.96 -5.88
CA ALA A 169 12.03 6.53 -5.82
C ALA A 169 13.28 5.67 -6.12
N GLU A 170 14.06 6.06 -7.13
CA GLU A 170 15.32 5.38 -7.48
C GLU A 170 16.34 5.51 -6.34
N ARG A 171 16.44 6.68 -5.72
CA ARG A 171 17.28 6.92 -4.54
C ARG A 171 16.84 6.11 -3.32
N MET A 172 15.56 5.75 -3.23
CA MET A 172 15.03 4.77 -2.26
C MET A 172 15.40 3.31 -2.58
N GLY A 173 16.15 3.07 -3.66
CA GLY A 173 16.53 1.74 -4.13
C GLY A 173 15.39 1.00 -4.82
N LYS A 174 14.41 1.73 -5.36
CA LYS A 174 13.30 1.15 -6.13
C LYS A 174 13.60 1.16 -7.61
N THR A 175 13.15 0.13 -8.30
CA THR A 175 12.91 0.15 -9.74
C THR A 175 11.58 0.86 -9.97
N VAL A 176 11.58 1.85 -10.87
CA VAL A 176 10.39 2.63 -11.19
C VAL A 176 9.78 2.13 -12.49
N THR A 177 8.47 1.89 -12.48
CA THR A 177 7.66 1.71 -13.69
C THR A 177 6.69 2.87 -13.83
N LEU A 178 6.49 3.36 -15.06
CA LEU A 178 5.57 4.46 -15.33
C LEU A 178 4.21 3.90 -15.77
N SER A 179 3.14 4.23 -15.03
CA SER A 179 1.76 3.90 -15.41
C SER A 179 1.01 5.16 -15.79
N ALA A 180 0.14 5.08 -16.80
CA ALA A 180 -0.90 6.10 -16.98
C ALA A 180 -1.89 6.08 -15.80
N ASP A 181 -2.50 7.23 -15.50
CA ASP A 181 -3.61 7.35 -14.56
C ASP A 181 -4.85 6.66 -15.13
N THR A 182 -4.94 5.36 -14.88
CA THR A 182 -6.01 4.49 -15.36
C THR A 182 -6.38 3.49 -14.25
N PRO A 183 -7.62 2.96 -14.26
CA PRO A 183 -8.09 2.08 -13.19
C PRO A 183 -7.15 0.87 -13.02
N GLY A 184 -6.59 0.75 -11.81
CA GLY A 184 -5.67 -0.33 -11.40
C GLY A 184 -4.24 -0.24 -11.95
N PHE A 185 -3.86 0.88 -12.57
CA PHE A 185 -2.51 1.14 -13.08
C PHE A 185 -1.99 0.00 -13.97
N ILE A 186 -0.74 -0.46 -13.79
CA ILE A 186 -0.24 -1.65 -14.48
C ILE A 186 -0.53 -2.88 -13.64
N SER A 187 -0.14 -2.87 -12.36
CA SER A 187 -0.14 -4.08 -11.54
C SER A 187 -1.53 -4.65 -11.29
N ASN A 188 -2.46 -3.85 -10.77
CA ASN A 188 -3.79 -4.34 -10.38
C ASN A 188 -4.66 -4.62 -11.60
N ARG A 189 -4.47 -3.85 -12.69
CA ARG A 189 -5.12 -4.06 -13.98
C ARG A 189 -4.78 -5.43 -14.60
N LEU A 190 -3.61 -5.98 -14.30
CA LEU A 190 -3.18 -7.31 -14.76
C LEU A 190 -3.48 -8.41 -13.72
N LEU A 191 -3.13 -8.16 -12.46
CA LEU A 191 -3.20 -9.18 -11.41
C LEU A 191 -4.64 -9.53 -11.01
N MET A 192 -5.52 -8.52 -10.85
CA MET A 192 -6.86 -8.78 -10.33
C MET A 192 -7.71 -9.60 -11.31
N PRO A 193 -7.73 -9.31 -12.63
CA PRO A 193 -8.41 -10.18 -13.58
C PRO A 193 -7.85 -11.61 -13.62
N PHE A 194 -6.53 -11.77 -13.49
CA PHE A 194 -5.90 -13.09 -13.41
C PHE A 194 -6.39 -13.90 -12.20
N ILE A 195 -6.43 -13.27 -11.02
CA ILE A 195 -6.98 -13.90 -9.81
C ILE A 195 -8.47 -14.19 -9.99
N ASN A 196 -9.24 -13.24 -10.50
CA ASN A 196 -10.67 -13.38 -10.72
C ASN A 196 -10.99 -14.54 -11.68
N GLU A 197 -10.19 -14.74 -12.72
CA GLU A 197 -10.34 -15.86 -13.65
C GLU A 197 -10.08 -17.22 -12.97
N ALA A 198 -9.10 -17.29 -12.06
CA ALA A 198 -8.89 -18.49 -11.26
C ALA A 198 -10.10 -18.79 -10.35
N ILE A 199 -10.76 -17.76 -9.82
CA ILE A 199 -11.98 -17.90 -9.02
C ILE A 199 -13.16 -18.35 -9.91
N ILE A 200 -13.30 -17.83 -11.13
CA ILE A 200 -14.32 -18.27 -12.10
C ILE A 200 -14.07 -19.74 -12.50
N THR A 201 -12.82 -20.13 -12.69
CA THR A 201 -12.43 -21.52 -12.99
C THR A 201 -12.88 -22.47 -11.89
N LEU A 202 -12.70 -22.07 -10.62
CA LEU A 202 -13.19 -22.82 -9.47
C LEU A 202 -14.73 -22.83 -9.40
N GLU A 203 -15.36 -21.66 -9.58
CA GLU A 203 -16.82 -21.48 -9.54
C GLU A 203 -17.56 -22.34 -10.57
N THR A 204 -16.98 -22.47 -11.76
CA THR A 204 -17.56 -23.27 -12.87
C THR A 204 -17.21 -24.76 -12.79
N GLY A 205 -16.46 -25.19 -11.77
CA GLY A 205 -16.16 -26.60 -11.51
C GLY A 205 -15.15 -27.22 -12.48
N ILE A 206 -14.32 -26.42 -13.16
CA ILE A 206 -13.31 -26.93 -14.09
C ILE A 206 -12.23 -27.74 -13.34
N ALA A 207 -11.85 -27.31 -12.14
CA ALA A 207 -10.84 -27.97 -11.33
C ALA A 207 -11.02 -27.65 -9.83
N SER A 208 -10.39 -28.47 -8.98
CA SER A 208 -10.30 -28.19 -7.54
C SER A 208 -9.41 -26.97 -7.27
N LYS A 209 -9.59 -26.32 -6.12
CA LYS A 209 -8.74 -25.18 -5.73
C LYS A 209 -7.25 -25.58 -5.61
N GLU A 210 -6.99 -26.80 -5.11
CA GLU A 210 -5.64 -27.36 -4.99
C GLU A 210 -4.99 -27.57 -6.37
N ASP A 211 -5.73 -28.09 -7.35
CA ASP A 211 -5.21 -28.33 -8.69
C ASP A 211 -4.97 -27.03 -9.45
N ILE A 212 -5.86 -26.03 -9.30
CA ILE A 212 -5.67 -24.69 -9.86
C ILE A 212 -4.37 -24.10 -9.32
N ASP A 213 -4.21 -24.02 -8.00
CA ASP A 213 -3.02 -23.42 -7.41
C ASP A 213 -1.74 -24.20 -7.72
N THR A 214 -1.81 -25.54 -7.73
CA THR A 214 -0.66 -26.40 -8.08
C THR A 214 -0.24 -26.20 -9.53
N THR A 215 -1.20 -26.09 -10.45
CA THR A 215 -0.92 -25.87 -11.88
C THR A 215 -0.22 -24.54 -12.10
N LEU A 216 -0.71 -23.45 -11.49
CA LEU A 216 -0.09 -22.14 -11.65
C LEU A 216 1.29 -22.07 -10.96
N LYS A 217 1.43 -22.73 -9.81
CA LYS A 217 2.69 -22.76 -9.07
C LYS A 217 3.78 -23.58 -9.78
N LEU A 218 3.47 -24.82 -10.16
CA LEU A 218 4.46 -25.76 -10.70
C LEU A 218 4.55 -25.70 -12.23
N GLY A 219 3.42 -25.53 -12.91
CA GLY A 219 3.35 -25.48 -14.37
C GLY A 219 3.70 -24.11 -14.96
N MET A 220 3.28 -23.02 -14.31
CA MET A 220 3.58 -21.64 -14.74
C MET A 220 4.64 -20.94 -13.89
N ALA A 221 5.27 -21.67 -12.96
CA ALA A 221 6.36 -21.18 -12.10
C ALA A 221 6.00 -19.94 -11.25
N HIS A 222 4.73 -19.73 -10.91
CA HIS A 222 4.35 -18.68 -9.98
C HIS A 222 4.82 -19.05 -8.56
N PRO A 223 5.29 -18.09 -7.74
CA PRO A 223 5.73 -18.39 -6.37
C PRO A 223 4.61 -18.89 -5.46
N MET A 224 3.36 -18.56 -5.81
CA MET A 224 2.14 -18.87 -5.08
C MET A 224 0.99 -19.05 -6.07
N GLY A 225 0.08 -19.99 -5.77
CA GLY A 225 -1.14 -20.15 -6.57
C GLY A 225 -2.08 -18.95 -6.42
N PRO A 226 -2.89 -18.63 -7.45
CA PRO A 226 -3.75 -17.44 -7.45
C PRO A 226 -4.80 -17.41 -6.34
N LEU A 227 -5.37 -18.55 -5.93
CA LEU A 227 -6.40 -18.60 -4.89
C LEU A 227 -5.77 -18.42 -3.51
N GLN A 228 -4.63 -19.07 -3.26
CA GLN A 228 -3.84 -18.81 -2.06
C GLN A 228 -3.35 -17.35 -2.01
N LEU A 229 -2.94 -16.79 -3.14
CA LEU A 229 -2.54 -15.39 -3.22
C LEU A 229 -3.73 -14.47 -2.88
N ALA A 230 -4.92 -14.74 -3.42
CA ALA A 230 -6.14 -14.00 -3.10
C ALA A 230 -6.44 -14.03 -1.59
N ASP A 231 -6.26 -15.16 -0.91
CA ASP A 231 -6.45 -15.24 0.55
C ASP A 231 -5.41 -14.42 1.34
N PHE A 232 -4.19 -14.28 0.82
CA PHE A 232 -3.16 -13.42 1.41
C PHE A 232 -3.43 -11.95 1.11
N ILE A 233 -4.08 -11.66 -0.02
CA ILE A 233 -4.55 -10.32 -0.37
C ILE A 233 -5.78 -9.92 0.47
N GLY A 234 -6.65 -10.89 0.75
CA GLY A 234 -7.96 -10.62 1.29
C GLY A 234 -8.99 -10.49 0.17
N LEU A 235 -10.03 -11.31 0.25
CA LEU A 235 -11.02 -11.44 -0.80
C LEU A 235 -11.88 -10.18 -0.94
N ASP A 236 -12.11 -9.46 0.15
CA ASP A 236 -12.79 -8.17 0.17
C ASP A 236 -12.00 -7.11 -0.60
N THR A 237 -10.67 -7.10 -0.45
CA THR A 237 -9.78 -6.23 -1.22
C THR A 237 -9.79 -6.60 -2.71
N CYS A 238 -9.66 -7.90 -3.04
CA CYS A 238 -9.79 -8.35 -4.44
C CYS A 238 -11.13 -7.93 -5.06
N LEU A 239 -12.23 -8.11 -4.33
CA LEU A 239 -13.56 -7.73 -4.80
C LEU A 239 -13.68 -6.22 -5.02
N SER A 240 -13.19 -5.42 -4.07
CA SER A 240 -13.21 -3.96 -4.17
C SER A 240 -12.47 -3.47 -5.42
N ILE A 241 -11.26 -3.98 -5.67
CA ILE A 241 -10.50 -3.59 -6.86
C ILE A 241 -11.19 -4.05 -8.16
N MET A 242 -11.76 -5.26 -8.20
CA MET A 242 -12.51 -5.70 -9.39
C MET A 242 -13.73 -4.82 -9.68
N LYS A 243 -14.43 -4.34 -8.64
CA LYS A 243 -15.53 -3.38 -8.80
C LYS A 243 -15.04 -2.05 -9.35
N VAL A 244 -13.95 -1.49 -8.80
CA VAL A 244 -13.36 -0.24 -9.33
C VAL A 244 -12.99 -0.41 -10.81
N LEU A 245 -12.33 -1.53 -11.17
CA LEU A 245 -12.01 -1.82 -12.57
C LEU A 245 -13.26 -1.88 -13.45
N GLN A 246 -14.32 -2.56 -13.00
CA GLN A 246 -15.57 -2.66 -13.75
C GLN A 246 -16.27 -1.31 -13.90
N ASP A 247 -16.43 -0.57 -12.80
CA ASP A 247 -17.20 0.66 -12.74
C ASP A 247 -16.52 1.79 -13.53
N GLU A 248 -15.21 1.96 -13.36
CA GLU A 248 -14.46 3.04 -14.04
C GLU A 248 -14.19 2.75 -15.52
N THR A 249 -14.12 1.48 -15.93
CA THR A 249 -13.96 1.13 -17.35
C THR A 249 -15.29 0.94 -18.08
N GLY A 250 -16.37 0.67 -17.35
CA GLY A 250 -17.66 0.25 -17.92
C GLY A 250 -17.62 -1.10 -18.65
N ASP A 251 -16.55 -1.89 -18.51
CA ASP A 251 -16.32 -3.11 -19.29
C ASP A 251 -16.64 -4.38 -18.48
N SER A 252 -17.59 -5.17 -18.99
CA SER A 252 -18.00 -6.45 -18.42
C SER A 252 -16.89 -7.50 -18.33
N LYS A 253 -15.77 -7.31 -19.05
CA LYS A 253 -14.53 -8.06 -18.86
C LYS A 253 -14.10 -8.10 -17.39
N TYR A 254 -14.28 -7.00 -16.68
CA TYR A 254 -13.86 -6.83 -15.29
C TYR A 254 -14.95 -7.21 -14.26
N ARG A 255 -16.04 -7.89 -14.69
CA ARG A 255 -17.06 -8.35 -13.74
C ARG A 255 -16.43 -9.25 -12.65
N PRO A 256 -16.66 -8.98 -11.35
CA PRO A 256 -16.21 -9.88 -10.30
C PRO A 256 -16.86 -11.27 -10.41
N ALA A 257 -16.14 -12.32 -10.04
CA ALA A 257 -16.69 -13.67 -9.90
C ALA A 257 -17.82 -13.68 -8.86
N VAL A 258 -18.88 -14.46 -9.10
CA VAL A 258 -20.03 -14.50 -8.17
C VAL A 258 -19.61 -15.12 -6.84
N LEU A 259 -18.76 -16.15 -6.89
CA LEU A 259 -18.18 -16.84 -5.74
C LEU A 259 -17.36 -15.87 -4.88
N LEU A 260 -16.56 -15.00 -5.50
CA LEU A 260 -15.80 -13.98 -4.78
C LEU A 260 -16.74 -13.08 -3.97
N GLY A 261 -17.81 -12.59 -4.61
CA GLY A 261 -18.85 -11.80 -3.93
C GLY A 261 -19.50 -12.54 -2.77
N ARG A 262 -19.86 -13.83 -2.95
CA ARG A 262 -20.47 -14.67 -1.91
C ARG A 262 -19.54 -14.94 -0.73
N MET A 263 -18.27 -15.20 -0.99
CA MET A 263 -17.27 -15.44 0.06
C MET A 263 -17.05 -14.20 0.91
N VAL A 264 -16.96 -13.03 0.28
CA VAL A 264 -16.84 -11.76 1.00
C VAL A 264 -18.09 -11.49 1.85
N ALA A 265 -19.29 -11.70 1.30
CA ALA A 265 -20.54 -11.57 2.03
C ALA A 265 -20.66 -12.54 3.22
N ALA A 266 -20.04 -13.73 3.12
CA ALA A 266 -19.98 -14.72 4.20
C ALA A 266 -18.89 -14.43 5.26
N GLY A 267 -18.13 -13.34 5.14
CA GLY A 267 -17.03 -13.00 6.06
C GLY A 267 -15.74 -13.81 5.83
N TYR A 268 -15.63 -14.50 4.70
CA TYR A 268 -14.45 -15.29 4.34
C TYR A 268 -13.44 -14.40 3.62
N HIS A 269 -12.73 -13.56 4.36
CA HIS A 269 -11.77 -12.59 3.81
C HIS A 269 -10.34 -13.13 3.73
N GLY A 270 -10.15 -14.45 3.73
CA GLY A 270 -8.84 -15.07 3.60
C GLY A 270 -8.11 -15.17 4.93
N LYS A 271 -6.79 -14.99 4.87
CA LYS A 271 -5.89 -15.25 5.99
C LYS A 271 -6.18 -14.37 7.21
N LYS A 272 -6.63 -13.12 6.99
CA LYS A 272 -6.90 -12.16 8.07
C LYS A 272 -8.09 -12.54 8.95
N THR A 273 -9.06 -13.29 8.41
CA THR A 273 -10.21 -13.82 9.17
C THR A 273 -10.07 -15.31 9.48
N GLY A 274 -8.91 -15.92 9.19
CA GLY A 274 -8.67 -17.35 9.37
C GLY A 274 -9.33 -18.24 8.31
N ARG A 275 -10.08 -17.67 7.36
CA ARG A 275 -10.79 -18.45 6.34
C ARG A 275 -11.02 -17.66 5.05
N GLY A 276 -10.64 -18.27 3.93
CA GLY A 276 -11.00 -17.86 2.57
C GLY A 276 -11.22 -19.10 1.70
N PHE A 277 -10.45 -19.24 0.62
CA PHE A 277 -10.39 -20.51 -0.13
C PHE A 277 -9.76 -21.61 0.71
N TYR A 278 -8.78 -21.26 1.54
CA TYR A 278 -8.15 -22.16 2.51
C TYR A 278 -8.49 -21.76 3.96
N SER A 279 -8.22 -22.70 4.87
CA SER A 279 -8.32 -22.47 6.32
C SER A 279 -6.95 -22.10 6.87
N TYR A 280 -6.92 -21.09 7.73
CA TYR A 280 -5.71 -20.61 8.39
C TYR A 280 -5.91 -20.63 9.90
N THR A 281 -4.83 -20.87 10.64
CA THR A 281 -4.84 -20.64 12.08
C THR A 281 -5.03 -19.15 12.32
N ALA A 282 -6.19 -18.75 12.85
CA ALA A 282 -6.49 -17.36 13.13
C ALA A 282 -5.45 -16.77 14.11
N PRO A 283 -4.94 -15.55 13.89
CA PRO A 283 -4.20 -14.86 14.93
C PRO A 283 -5.11 -14.67 16.16
N PRO A 284 -4.57 -14.73 17.39
CA PRO A 284 -5.38 -14.51 18.58
C PRO A 284 -6.09 -13.16 18.49
N ALA A 285 -7.39 -13.14 18.80
CA ALA A 285 -8.16 -11.91 18.79
C ALA A 285 -7.48 -10.85 19.67
N PRO A 286 -7.43 -9.58 19.24
CA PRO A 286 -7.01 -8.51 20.14
C PRO A 286 -7.90 -8.53 21.39
N PRO A 287 -7.35 -8.22 22.58
CA PRO A 287 -8.14 -8.21 23.80
C PRO A 287 -9.35 -7.29 23.63
N PRO A 288 -10.52 -7.67 24.17
CA PRO A 288 -11.74 -6.87 24.03
C PRO A 288 -11.49 -5.45 24.54
N ARG A 289 -11.79 -4.46 23.69
CA ARG A 289 -11.73 -3.04 24.03
C ARG A 289 -12.74 -2.80 25.15
N LYS A 290 -12.31 -2.32 26.32
CA LYS A 290 -13.23 -1.89 27.37
C LYS A 290 -13.95 -0.64 26.86
N LEU A 291 -15.21 -0.78 26.47
CA LEU A 291 -16.10 0.35 26.23
C LEU A 291 -16.35 1.04 27.57
N THR A 292 -15.81 2.24 27.75
CA THR A 292 -16.23 3.15 28.83
C THR A 292 -17.56 3.79 28.41
N ALA A 293 -18.49 3.94 29.35
CA ALA A 293 -19.90 4.23 29.12
C ALA A 293 -20.23 5.66 28.59
N GLU A 294 -19.31 6.34 27.91
CA GLU A 294 -19.51 7.69 27.38
C GLU A 294 -19.47 7.80 25.84
N GLU A 295 -19.23 6.73 25.10
CA GLU A 295 -19.23 6.78 23.62
C GLU A 295 -20.51 6.15 23.06
N GLY A 296 -21.55 6.98 22.99
CA GLY A 296 -22.80 6.65 22.32
C GLY A 296 -22.66 6.65 20.80
N ASN A 297 -22.97 5.51 20.19
CA ASN A 297 -23.34 5.35 18.79
C ASN A 297 -22.24 5.62 17.74
N GLU A 298 -21.12 4.93 17.86
CA GLU A 298 -20.25 4.64 16.71
C GLU A 298 -20.37 3.16 16.33
N ASN A 299 -20.67 2.92 15.06
CA ASN A 299 -20.66 1.59 14.45
C ASN A 299 -19.29 0.93 14.72
N PRO A 300 -19.22 -0.21 15.46
CA PRO A 300 -17.96 -0.88 15.76
C PRO A 300 -17.30 -1.49 14.51
N TYR A 301 -18.01 -1.49 13.38
CA TYR A 301 -17.52 -1.81 12.05
C TYR A 301 -17.58 -0.55 11.18
N GLY A 302 -16.79 0.46 11.55
CA GLY A 302 -16.54 1.63 10.69
C GLY A 302 -16.12 1.16 9.29
N ASP A 303 -16.58 1.89 8.28
CA ASP A 303 -16.35 1.63 6.85
C ASP A 303 -14.90 1.21 6.62
N SER A 304 -14.70 -0.09 6.44
CA SER A 304 -13.39 -0.68 6.22
C SER A 304 -13.06 -0.53 4.74
N GLU A 305 -12.82 0.71 4.31
CA GLU A 305 -11.97 0.99 3.15
C GLU A 305 -10.55 0.60 3.54
N GLY A 306 -10.28 -0.69 3.39
CA GLY A 306 -9.06 -1.34 3.84
C GLY A 306 -7.83 -0.73 3.16
N ASP A 307 -6.88 -0.30 3.99
CA ASP A 307 -5.47 -0.20 3.61
C ASP A 307 -5.10 -1.48 2.84
N VAL A 308 -4.76 -1.33 1.56
CA VAL A 308 -4.46 -2.39 0.60
C VAL A 308 -3.09 -3.00 0.92
N ASP A 309 -2.99 -3.69 2.07
CA ASP A 309 -1.72 -4.04 2.70
C ASP A 309 -1.53 -5.56 2.80
N VAL A 310 -0.93 -6.14 1.77
CA VAL A 310 -0.94 -7.60 1.59
C VAL A 310 0.43 -8.24 1.43
N GLY A 311 0.98 -8.64 2.58
CA GLY A 311 1.52 -9.99 2.83
C GLY A 311 2.72 -10.55 2.03
N LEU A 312 3.14 -9.98 0.90
CA LEU A 312 4.11 -10.59 -0.02
C LEU A 312 5.52 -10.74 0.56
N GLY A 313 5.92 -9.88 1.51
CA GLY A 313 7.29 -9.85 2.04
C GLY A 313 7.68 -10.99 2.96
N ARG A 314 6.75 -11.81 3.45
CA ARG A 314 7.09 -12.98 4.28
C ARG A 314 7.50 -14.20 3.45
N LEU A 315 7.20 -14.24 2.15
CA LEU A 315 7.54 -15.36 1.26
C LEU A 315 8.99 -15.30 0.81
N LEU A 316 9.48 -14.10 0.44
CA LEU A 316 10.85 -13.92 -0.08
C LEU A 316 11.96 -14.08 0.98
N LEU A 317 11.62 -14.14 2.27
CA LEU A 317 12.58 -14.29 3.36
C LEU A 317 12.77 -15.74 3.83
N LYS A 318 11.96 -16.69 3.37
CA LYS A 318 12.07 -18.11 3.82
C LYS A 318 12.86 -19.03 2.87
N ASP A 319 13.07 -18.66 1.61
CA ASP A 319 13.66 -19.58 0.61
C ASP A 319 15.14 -19.34 0.24
N GLN A 320 15.88 -18.48 0.95
CA GLN A 320 17.34 -18.37 0.74
C GLN A 320 18.16 -19.38 1.56
N GLY A 321 17.60 -20.55 1.86
CA GLY A 321 18.18 -21.54 2.77
C GLY A 321 18.11 -22.98 2.27
N ALA A 322 18.43 -23.26 1.01
CA ALA A 322 18.72 -24.62 0.54
C ALA A 322 19.96 -24.61 -0.35
N GLN A 323 21.13 -24.66 0.28
CA GLN A 323 22.40 -24.89 -0.41
C GLN A 323 22.40 -26.27 -1.08
N SER A 324 22.78 -26.28 -2.35
CA SER A 324 23.07 -27.45 -3.16
C SER A 324 24.10 -28.36 -2.50
N LYS A 325 23.72 -29.62 -2.24
CA LYS A 325 24.68 -30.73 -2.17
C LYS A 325 24.58 -31.52 -3.48
N VAL A 326 25.36 -31.09 -4.47
CA VAL A 326 25.72 -31.97 -5.59
C VAL A 326 26.71 -32.99 -5.03
N LYS A 327 26.27 -34.25 -4.90
CA LYS A 327 27.16 -35.38 -4.67
C LYS A 327 27.68 -35.85 -6.03
N SER A 328 28.97 -35.71 -6.25
CA SER A 328 29.70 -36.42 -7.28
C SER A 328 29.82 -37.90 -6.92
N LYS A 329 29.39 -38.77 -7.83
CA LYS A 329 30.00 -40.07 -8.11
C LYS A 329 29.88 -40.33 -9.60
#